data_AF-D7WBJ8-F1
#
_entry.id   AF-D7WBJ8-F1
#
_cell.length_a   1.000
_cell.length_b   1.000
_cell.length_c   1.000
_cell.angle_alpha   90.00
_cell.angle_beta   90.00
_cell.angle_gamma   90.00
#
_symmetry.space_group_name_H-M   'P 1'
#
loop_
_entity.id
_entity.type
_entity.pdbx_description
1 polymer ?
#
loop_
_entity_poly.entity_id
_entity_poly.type
_entity_poly.pdbx_seq_one_letter_code
_entity_poly.pdbx_strand_id
1 'polypeptide(L)'
;MSVVVELKRTLLVRCATMLADESVFRHIGLNSESTLEDVQRVLEVCFAMPDGPPSPTRFTADAEDAGRLEAGVQIGSYLRRGGDRLFFHWGLWQFELTLLDIYPRDSATPSALCVAGHGDFADQPFDIPAINAELLGPSAIENVLAGARDDVVDIVDRSHTLDFLPLLQAIDLPRPCELDPLVADTLASLPRERTPLARDAFWSTVLALSCLADDDTTDDVIETTMSALNWANPGGERYSARQIRSLCAGSLVRLASVGGYGAGGVSAVDKLDMYRALLRR
;
A
#
# COMPACT_ATOMS: atom_id res chain seq x y z
N MET A 1 -15.33 35.39 -2.16
CA MET A 1 -14.06 34.73 -1.78
C MET A 1 -14.21 33.26 -2.09
N SER A 2 -13.67 32.79 -3.22
CA SER A 2 -13.57 31.34 -3.44
C SER A 2 -12.54 30.80 -2.47
N VAL A 3 -12.97 29.94 -1.57
CA VAL A 3 -12.06 29.11 -0.78
C VAL A 3 -11.35 28.22 -1.80
N VAL A 4 -10.11 28.55 -2.13
CA VAL A 4 -9.22 27.61 -2.80
C VAL A 4 -8.98 26.52 -1.76
N VAL A 5 -9.71 25.41 -1.87
CA VAL A 5 -9.40 24.21 -1.10
C VAL A 5 -8.02 23.79 -1.58
N GLU A 6 -7.00 24.03 -0.76
CA GLU A 6 -5.65 23.58 -1.06
C GLU A 6 -5.70 22.05 -1.07
N LEU A 7 -5.67 21.47 -2.28
CA LEU A 7 -5.69 20.03 -2.46
C LEU A 7 -4.49 19.46 -1.72
N LYS A 8 -4.75 18.58 -0.75
CA LYS A 8 -3.71 17.77 -0.09
C LYS A 8 -2.96 16.99 -1.17
N ARG A 9 -1.66 16.78 -0.95
CA ARG A 9 -0.78 16.15 -1.94
C ARG A 9 0.02 15.04 -1.30
N THR A 10 0.28 14.00 -2.08
CA THR A 10 1.29 13.01 -1.77
C THR A 10 2.56 13.39 -2.54
N LEU A 11 3.65 13.60 -1.80
CA LEU A 11 4.98 13.83 -2.32
C LEU A 11 5.67 12.48 -2.50
N LEU A 12 6.05 12.12 -3.72
CA LEU A 12 6.90 10.95 -3.95
C LEU A 12 8.36 11.37 -3.79
N VAL A 13 8.97 10.97 -2.69
CA VAL A 13 10.33 11.38 -2.30
C VAL A 13 11.27 10.18 -2.36
N ARG A 14 12.41 10.36 -3.03
CA ARG A 14 13.54 9.43 -2.91
C ARG A 14 14.41 9.89 -1.75
N CYS A 15 14.58 9.04 -0.74
CA CYS A 15 15.53 9.25 0.35
C CYS A 15 16.72 8.30 0.18
N ALA A 16 17.95 8.79 0.20
CA ALA A 16 19.14 7.95 -0.01
C ALA A 16 20.33 8.32 0.86
N THR A 17 21.15 7.32 1.17
CA THR A 17 22.44 7.45 1.85
C THR A 17 23.46 6.45 1.29
N MET A 18 24.72 6.57 1.70
CA MET A 18 25.80 5.68 1.30
C MET A 18 26.29 4.89 2.52
N LEU A 19 26.27 3.56 2.44
CA LEU A 19 26.75 2.65 3.47
C LEU A 19 27.84 1.75 2.86
N ALA A 20 29.09 1.89 3.32
CA ALA A 20 30.22 1.09 2.83
C ALA A 20 30.34 1.02 1.29
N ASP A 21 30.21 2.19 0.63
CA ASP A 21 30.21 2.35 -0.84
C ASP A 21 28.97 1.79 -1.58
N GLU A 22 27.98 1.27 -0.86
CA GLU A 22 26.68 0.88 -1.41
C GLU A 22 25.63 1.98 -1.22
N SER A 23 24.84 2.23 -2.26
CA SER A 23 23.73 3.18 -2.21
C SER A 23 22.50 2.52 -1.59
N VAL A 24 22.12 2.95 -0.40
CA VAL A 24 20.86 2.57 0.25
C VAL A 24 19.82 3.64 -0.03
N PHE A 25 18.64 3.25 -0.54
CA PHE A 25 17.58 4.23 -0.79
C PHE A 25 16.17 3.68 -0.57
N ARG A 26 15.23 4.60 -0.38
CA ARG A 26 13.79 4.36 -0.25
C ARG A 26 13.03 5.36 -1.12
N HIS A 27 11.97 4.90 -1.77
CA HIS A 27 10.95 5.75 -2.38
C HIS A 27 9.76 5.76 -1.44
N ILE A 28 9.41 6.95 -0.96
CA ILE A 28 8.44 7.15 0.12
C ILE A 28 7.39 8.13 -0.38
N GLY A 29 6.12 7.74 -0.34
CA GLY A 29 5.01 8.67 -0.45
C GLY A 29 4.80 9.37 0.89
N LEU A 30 4.85 10.70 0.91
CA LEU A 30 4.67 11.51 2.13
C LEU A 30 3.51 12.48 1.95
N ASN A 31 2.67 12.64 2.97
CA ASN A 31 1.70 13.73 3.00
C ASN A 31 2.44 15.08 3.02
N SER A 32 2.11 15.98 2.10
CA SER A 32 2.72 17.32 2.05
C SER A 32 2.50 18.14 3.33
N GLU A 33 1.46 17.81 4.10
CA GLU A 33 1.11 18.46 5.37
C GLU A 33 1.86 17.87 6.59
N SER A 34 2.60 16.76 6.42
CA SER A 34 3.40 16.17 7.51
C SER A 34 4.47 17.15 7.96
N THR A 35 4.65 17.29 9.27
CA THR A 35 5.75 18.10 9.83
C THR A 35 7.10 17.41 9.60
N LEU A 36 8.21 18.15 9.64
CA LEU A 36 9.54 17.54 9.58
C LEU A 36 9.77 16.55 10.74
N GLU A 37 9.13 16.77 11.89
CA GLU A 37 9.13 15.79 12.99
C GLU A 37 8.40 14.49 12.61
N ASP A 38 7.25 14.56 11.95
CA ASP A 38 6.56 13.36 11.46
C ASP A 38 7.39 12.64 10.39
N VAL A 39 8.02 13.40 9.50
CA VAL A 39 8.91 12.85 8.46
C VAL A 39 10.13 12.17 9.09
N GLN A 40 10.71 12.73 10.15
CA GLN A 40 11.79 12.06 10.88
C GLN A 40 11.36 10.65 11.32
N ARG A 41 10.18 10.51 11.95
CA ARG A 41 9.68 9.20 12.40
C ARG A 41 9.50 8.25 11.22
N VAL A 42 8.99 8.75 10.09
CA VAL A 42 8.86 7.93 8.85
C VAL A 42 10.23 7.45 8.36
N LEU A 43 11.26 8.30 8.38
CA LEU A 43 12.61 7.93 7.95
C LEU A 43 13.24 6.92 8.92
N GLU A 44 13.03 7.08 10.22
CA GLU A 44 13.49 6.13 11.24
C GLU A 44 12.94 4.73 10.97
N VAL A 45 11.64 4.61 10.67
CA VAL A 45 11.00 3.34 10.29
C VAL A 45 11.52 2.82 8.94
N CYS A 46 11.54 3.66 7.89
CA CYS A 46 11.93 3.22 6.54
C CYS A 46 13.38 2.72 6.45
N PHE A 47 14.27 3.19 7.31
CA PHE A 47 15.66 2.76 7.39
C PHE A 47 15.95 1.85 8.58
N ALA A 48 14.91 1.40 9.31
CA ALA A 48 15.03 0.56 10.51
C ALA A 48 16.15 1.06 11.45
N MET A 49 16.14 2.38 11.72
CA MET A 49 17.18 3.03 12.50
C MET A 49 17.24 2.40 13.90
N PRO A 50 18.40 1.92 14.37
CA PRO A 50 18.49 1.15 15.61
C PRO A 50 17.95 1.88 16.84
N ASP A 51 17.19 1.15 17.65
CA ASP A 51 16.82 1.57 18.99
C ASP A 51 18.08 1.68 19.87
N GLY A 52 18.39 2.89 20.32
CA GLY A 52 19.59 3.21 21.08
C GLY A 52 19.49 4.55 21.79
N PRO A 53 20.57 5.03 22.43
CA PRO A 53 20.59 6.39 22.95
C PRO A 53 20.24 7.38 21.81
N PRO A 54 19.43 8.42 22.07
CA PRO A 54 18.91 9.29 21.02
C PRO A 54 20.07 9.92 20.26
N SER A 55 20.21 9.56 18.99
CA SER A 55 21.14 10.22 18.09
C SER A 55 20.62 11.62 17.78
N PRO A 56 21.48 12.65 17.72
CA PRO A 56 21.05 13.98 17.35
C PRO A 56 20.50 13.95 15.91
N THR A 57 19.31 14.50 15.73
CA THR A 57 18.66 14.61 14.42
C THR A 57 18.42 16.06 14.02
N ARG A 58 18.51 16.32 12.72
CA ARG A 58 18.12 17.62 12.14
C ARG A 58 17.83 17.49 10.65
N PHE A 59 17.07 18.46 10.14
CA PHE A 59 16.95 18.70 8.71
C PHE A 59 17.70 19.96 8.32
N THR A 60 18.27 19.97 7.11
CA THR A 60 18.89 21.14 6.48
C THR A 60 18.42 21.30 5.03
N ALA A 61 18.51 22.52 4.50
CA ALA A 61 18.18 22.82 3.11
C ALA A 61 19.35 22.52 2.15
N ASP A 62 20.58 22.49 2.67
CA ASP A 62 21.79 22.14 1.94
C ASP A 62 22.61 21.08 2.72
N ALA A 63 23.42 20.30 2.01
CA ALA A 63 24.23 19.23 2.58
C ALA A 63 25.30 19.77 3.53
N GLU A 64 25.90 20.92 3.19
CA GLU A 64 27.00 21.52 3.96
C GLU A 64 26.50 22.49 5.05
N ASP A 65 25.18 22.64 5.18
CA ASP A 65 24.57 23.54 6.15
C ASP A 65 24.72 23.02 7.59
N ALA A 66 25.29 23.86 8.45
CA ALA A 66 25.42 23.60 9.89
C ALA A 66 24.15 23.97 10.68
N GLY A 67 23.18 24.62 10.03
CA GLY A 67 21.91 25.04 10.61
C GLY A 67 20.94 23.88 10.89
N ARG A 68 19.70 24.25 11.24
CA ARG A 68 18.59 23.33 11.46
C ARG A 68 17.29 23.99 11.03
N LEU A 69 16.49 23.27 10.24
CA LEU A 69 15.12 23.65 9.93
C LEU A 69 14.21 23.40 11.14
N GLU A 70 13.16 24.21 11.25
CA GLU A 70 12.17 24.09 12.32
C GLU A 70 11.34 22.80 12.17
N ALA A 71 11.35 21.94 13.19
CA ALA A 71 10.75 20.61 13.13
C ALA A 71 9.23 20.61 12.89
N GLY A 72 8.52 21.65 13.35
CA GLY A 72 7.07 21.79 13.20
C GLY A 72 6.62 22.29 11.82
N VAL A 73 7.55 22.63 10.92
CA VAL A 73 7.19 23.11 9.57
C VAL A 73 6.84 21.92 8.69
N GLN A 74 5.82 22.08 7.84
CA GLN A 74 5.36 21.05 6.91
C GLN A 74 6.36 20.82 5.78
N ILE A 75 6.60 19.56 5.43
CA ILE A 75 7.55 19.19 4.38
C ILE A 75 7.21 19.80 3.01
N GLY A 76 5.93 19.97 2.69
CA GLY A 76 5.48 20.63 1.46
C GLY A 76 5.89 22.10 1.34
N SER A 77 6.31 22.74 2.44
CA SER A 77 6.88 24.09 2.41
C SER A 77 8.28 24.12 1.79
N TYR A 78 9.00 22.99 1.80
CA TYR A 78 10.36 22.85 1.28
C TYR A 78 10.42 22.08 -0.05
N LEU A 79 9.63 21.02 -0.18
CA LEU A 79 9.56 20.18 -1.37
C LEU A 79 8.32 20.55 -2.20
N ARG A 80 8.47 21.52 -3.12
CA ARG A 80 7.35 22.12 -3.88
C ARG A 80 7.28 21.65 -5.33
N ARG A 81 8.40 21.24 -5.91
CA ARG A 81 8.54 20.81 -7.31
C ARG A 81 9.59 19.71 -7.43
N GLY A 82 9.46 18.89 -8.48
CA GLY A 82 10.43 17.85 -8.79
C GLY A 82 11.86 18.39 -8.83
N GLY A 83 12.78 17.69 -8.17
CA GLY A 83 14.18 18.08 -8.00
C GLY A 83 14.47 18.94 -6.77
N ASP A 84 13.47 19.45 -6.04
CA ASP A 84 13.70 20.07 -4.73
C ASP A 84 14.30 19.04 -3.76
N ARG A 85 15.16 19.53 -2.85
CA ARG A 85 15.95 18.68 -1.95
C ARG A 85 15.91 19.14 -0.50
N LEU A 86 16.05 18.17 0.39
CA LEU A 86 16.30 18.35 1.82
C LEU A 86 17.31 17.31 2.28
N PHE A 87 18.02 17.60 3.37
CA PHE A 87 18.97 16.66 3.95
C PHE A 87 18.55 16.35 5.38
N PHE A 88 18.39 15.07 5.67
CA PHE A 88 18.13 14.57 7.02
C PHE A 88 19.43 14.03 7.61
N HIS A 89 19.73 14.41 8.84
CA HIS A 89 20.93 13.99 9.55
C HIS A 89 20.51 13.15 10.76
N TRP A 90 21.15 11.99 10.93
CA TRP A 90 20.97 11.10 12.08
C TRP A 90 22.35 10.69 12.62
N GLY A 91 22.78 11.34 13.71
CA GLY A 91 24.15 11.19 14.18
C GLY A 91 25.15 11.69 13.14
N LEU A 92 26.00 10.78 12.64
CA LEU A 92 26.99 11.06 11.58
C LEU A 92 26.45 10.75 10.17
N TRP A 93 25.26 10.15 10.08
CA TRP A 93 24.65 9.78 8.80
C TRP A 93 23.93 10.98 8.20
N GLN A 94 24.04 11.10 6.88
CA GLN A 94 23.30 12.06 6.08
C GLN A 94 22.48 11.33 5.03
N PHE A 95 21.22 11.72 4.92
CA PHE A 95 20.27 11.21 3.95
C PHE A 95 19.80 12.37 3.07
N GLU A 96 19.88 12.20 1.75
CA GLU A 96 19.35 13.17 0.78
C GLU A 96 17.92 12.78 0.41
N LEU A 97 16.97 13.68 0.69
CA LEU A 97 15.58 13.60 0.26
C LEU A 97 15.42 14.42 -1.01
N THR A 98 15.03 13.77 -2.11
CA THR A 98 14.77 14.41 -3.40
C THR A 98 13.32 14.19 -3.79
N LEU A 99 12.58 15.27 -4.02
CA LEU A 99 11.21 15.19 -4.54
C LEU A 99 11.23 14.74 -6.00
N LEU A 100 10.57 13.63 -6.31
CA LEU A 100 10.45 13.11 -7.66
C LEU A 100 9.19 13.63 -8.34
N ASP A 101 8.04 13.47 -7.69
CA ASP A 101 6.73 13.79 -8.26
C ASP A 101 5.70 14.12 -7.18
N ILE A 102 4.56 14.69 -7.59
CA ILE A 102 3.47 15.11 -6.71
C ILE A 102 2.15 14.56 -7.24
N TYR A 103 1.44 13.81 -6.41
CA TYR A 103 0.14 13.23 -6.73
C TYR A 103 -1.00 13.90 -5.95
N PRO A 104 -2.19 14.02 -6.54
CA PRO A 104 -3.41 14.34 -5.80
C PRO A 104 -3.64 13.33 -4.68
N ARG A 105 -4.20 13.77 -3.56
CA ARG A 105 -4.44 12.95 -2.39
C ARG A 105 -5.86 13.13 -1.87
N ASP A 106 -6.45 12.04 -1.40
CA ASP A 106 -7.70 12.03 -0.66
C ASP A 106 -7.49 11.67 0.82
N SER A 107 -8.57 11.58 1.57
CA SER A 107 -8.54 11.20 2.99
C SER A 107 -8.20 9.73 3.23
N ALA A 108 -8.34 8.87 2.22
CA ALA A 108 -8.08 7.43 2.34
C ALA A 108 -6.58 7.13 2.23
N THR A 109 -5.82 7.93 1.47
CA THR A 109 -4.38 7.75 1.28
C THR A 109 -3.61 7.77 2.63
N PRO A 110 -2.69 6.83 2.90
CA PRO A 110 -1.84 6.81 4.12
C PRO A 110 -0.97 8.07 4.27
N SER A 111 -0.69 8.54 5.49
CA SER A 111 0.19 9.71 5.73
C SER A 111 1.61 9.49 5.22
N ALA A 112 2.09 8.25 5.27
CA ALA A 112 3.34 7.81 4.70
C ALA A 112 3.25 6.36 4.20
N LEU A 113 3.99 6.03 3.13
CA LEU A 113 4.13 4.66 2.63
C LEU A 113 5.49 4.50 1.92
N CYS A 114 6.23 3.43 2.22
CA CYS A 114 7.39 3.03 1.45
C CYS A 114 6.93 2.20 0.24
N VAL A 115 7.18 2.68 -0.98
CA VAL A 115 6.69 2.06 -2.21
C VAL A 115 7.74 1.29 -2.99
N ALA A 116 9.02 1.62 -2.78
CA ALA A 116 10.16 0.91 -3.36
C ALA A 116 11.43 1.25 -2.58
N GLY A 117 12.52 0.51 -2.83
CA GLY A 117 13.81 0.80 -2.23
C GLY A 117 14.85 -0.25 -2.57
N HIS A 118 16.05 -0.05 -2.03
CA HIS A 118 17.15 -0.98 -2.16
C HIS A 118 18.16 -0.80 -1.03
N GLY A 119 18.83 -1.89 -0.67
CA GLY A 119 19.92 -1.91 0.30
C GLY A 119 19.45 -2.02 1.74
N ASP A 120 20.18 -2.83 2.50
CA ASP A 120 20.04 -2.97 3.94
C ASP A 120 20.67 -1.75 4.63
N PHE A 121 20.19 -1.40 5.82
CA PHE A 121 20.76 -0.33 6.61
C PHE A 121 21.01 -0.80 8.04
N ALA A 122 22.21 -0.55 8.57
CA ALA A 122 22.57 -0.95 9.93
C ALA A 122 22.28 -2.44 10.24
N ASP A 123 22.63 -3.33 9.30
CA ASP A 123 22.39 -4.78 9.36
C ASP A 123 20.91 -5.19 9.44
N GLN A 124 19.97 -4.28 9.15
CA GLN A 124 18.55 -4.57 9.06
C GLN A 124 18.15 -4.81 7.59
N PRO A 125 17.47 -5.93 7.28
CA PRO A 125 17.05 -6.25 5.93
C PRO A 125 16.00 -5.24 5.44
N PHE A 126 16.06 -4.90 4.15
CA PHE A 126 15.01 -4.09 3.53
C PHE A 126 13.73 -4.91 3.28
N ASP A 127 12.70 -4.66 4.08
CA ASP A 127 11.39 -5.33 4.03
C ASP A 127 10.26 -4.29 3.93
N ILE A 128 9.72 -4.11 2.72
CA ILE A 128 8.63 -3.16 2.44
C ILE A 128 7.35 -3.51 3.25
N PRO A 129 6.86 -4.76 3.25
CA PRO A 129 5.73 -5.16 4.08
C PRO A 129 5.89 -4.77 5.56
N ALA A 130 7.04 -5.09 6.17
CA ALA A 130 7.28 -4.79 7.58
C ALA A 130 7.33 -3.28 7.84
N ILE A 131 8.04 -2.52 7.00
CA ILE A 131 8.11 -1.06 7.08
C ILE A 131 6.71 -0.45 7.00
N ASN A 132 5.89 -0.86 6.03
CA ASN A 132 4.56 -0.29 5.84
C ASN A 132 3.60 -0.67 6.97
N ALA A 133 3.73 -1.86 7.55
CA ALA A 133 2.96 -2.26 8.73
C ALA A 133 3.21 -1.31 9.91
N GLU A 134 4.48 -0.96 10.14
CA GLU A 134 4.87 -0.04 11.21
C GLU A 134 4.44 1.40 10.92
N LEU A 135 4.60 1.88 9.67
CA LEU A 135 4.17 3.22 9.26
C LEU A 135 2.66 3.43 9.39
N LEU A 136 1.87 2.40 9.08
CA LEU A 136 0.42 2.43 9.28
C LEU A 136 0.08 2.36 10.77
N GLY A 137 0.82 1.57 11.54
CA GLY A 137 0.64 1.36 12.96
C GLY A 137 -0.51 0.39 13.29
N PRO A 138 -0.51 -0.23 14.48
CA PRO A 138 -1.47 -1.29 14.84
C PRO A 138 -2.94 -0.85 14.73
N SER A 139 -3.24 0.38 15.14
CA SER A 139 -4.59 0.93 15.06
C SER A 139 -5.06 1.14 13.62
N ALA A 140 -4.17 1.42 12.67
CA ALA A 140 -4.58 1.53 11.27
C ALA A 140 -4.85 0.17 10.65
N ILE A 141 -4.08 -0.86 11.00
CA ILE A 141 -4.35 -2.24 10.59
C ILE A 141 -5.73 -2.66 11.09
N GLU A 142 -6.00 -2.48 12.38
CA GLU A 142 -7.32 -2.77 12.97
C GLU A 142 -8.44 -1.96 12.31
N ASN A 143 -8.22 -0.67 12.04
CA ASN A 143 -9.24 0.19 11.41
C ASN A 143 -9.49 -0.17 9.94
N VAL A 144 -8.46 -0.50 9.17
CA VAL A 144 -8.57 -0.94 7.78
C VAL A 144 -9.30 -2.28 7.71
N LEU A 145 -8.93 -3.21 8.58
CA LEU A 145 -9.55 -4.54 8.65
C LEU A 145 -10.94 -4.53 9.29
N ALA A 146 -11.27 -3.54 10.13
CA ALA A 146 -12.59 -3.45 10.77
C ALA A 146 -13.74 -3.31 9.77
N GLY A 147 -13.47 -2.65 8.63
CA GLY A 147 -14.42 -2.53 7.52
C GLY A 147 -14.38 -3.71 6.55
N ALA A 148 -13.37 -4.56 6.62
CA ALA A 148 -13.19 -5.70 5.74
C ALA A 148 -14.04 -6.90 6.17
N ARG A 149 -14.42 -7.70 5.19
CA ARG A 149 -15.12 -8.96 5.37
C ARG A 149 -14.22 -9.97 6.07
N ASP A 150 -14.80 -10.81 6.92
CA ASP A 150 -14.04 -11.77 7.75
C ASP A 150 -13.14 -12.70 6.92
N ASP A 151 -13.59 -13.12 5.74
CA ASP A 151 -12.78 -13.96 4.84
C ASP A 151 -11.53 -13.24 4.31
N VAL A 152 -11.60 -11.92 4.11
CA VAL A 152 -10.48 -11.09 3.65
C VAL A 152 -9.50 -10.88 4.80
N VAL A 153 -10.02 -10.62 6.01
CA VAL A 153 -9.22 -10.52 7.23
C VAL A 153 -8.45 -11.82 7.47
N ASP A 154 -9.12 -12.97 7.34
CA ASP A 154 -8.52 -14.29 7.49
C ASP A 154 -7.40 -14.57 6.46
N ILE A 155 -7.56 -14.10 5.21
CA ILE A 155 -6.48 -14.19 4.21
C ILE A 155 -5.27 -13.34 4.62
N VAL A 156 -5.49 -12.08 5.01
CA VAL A 156 -4.38 -11.19 5.42
C VAL A 156 -3.63 -11.78 6.61
N ASP A 157 -4.35 -12.34 7.59
CA ASP A 157 -3.75 -12.97 8.76
C ASP A 157 -2.96 -14.25 8.40
N ARG A 158 -3.57 -15.19 7.67
CA ARG A 158 -2.93 -16.48 7.34
C ARG A 158 -1.81 -16.38 6.32
N SER A 159 -1.88 -15.44 5.38
CA SER A 159 -0.84 -15.24 4.37
C SER A 159 0.34 -14.43 4.89
N HIS A 160 0.18 -13.75 6.04
CA HIS A 160 1.10 -12.73 6.54
C HIS A 160 1.46 -11.67 5.48
N THR A 161 0.60 -11.50 4.45
CA THR A 161 0.84 -10.58 3.34
C THR A 161 0.26 -9.22 3.69
N LEU A 162 1.11 -8.35 4.22
CA LEU A 162 0.74 -6.98 4.61
C LEU A 162 0.60 -6.04 3.39
N ASP A 163 0.97 -6.51 2.20
CA ASP A 163 0.84 -5.78 0.93
C ASP A 163 -0.61 -5.43 0.57
N PHE A 164 -1.59 -6.15 1.14
CA PHE A 164 -3.01 -5.81 0.96
C PHE A 164 -3.50 -4.68 1.85
N LEU A 165 -2.79 -4.32 2.93
CA LEU A 165 -3.24 -3.23 3.80
C LEU A 165 -3.29 -1.87 3.09
N PRO A 166 -2.23 -1.45 2.35
CA PRO A 166 -2.30 -0.23 1.56
C PRO A 166 -3.42 -0.27 0.50
N LEU A 167 -3.65 -1.44 -0.11
CA LEU A 167 -4.73 -1.64 -1.07
C LEU A 167 -6.10 -1.44 -0.42
N LEU A 168 -6.39 -2.15 0.67
CA LEU A 168 -7.68 -2.07 1.38
C LEU A 168 -7.95 -0.65 1.90
N GLN A 169 -6.90 0.02 2.35
CA GLN A 169 -6.97 1.42 2.74
C GLN A 169 -7.30 2.32 1.53
N ALA A 170 -6.63 2.13 0.40
CA ALA A 170 -6.89 2.91 -0.83
C ALA A 170 -8.28 2.65 -1.42
N ILE A 171 -8.81 1.44 -1.26
CA ILE A 171 -10.19 1.12 -1.65
C ILE A 171 -11.19 1.92 -0.81
N ASP A 172 -10.86 2.30 0.43
CA ASP A 172 -11.73 3.06 1.33
C ASP A 172 -13.05 2.32 1.59
N LEU A 173 -12.97 1.13 2.20
CA LEU A 173 -14.13 0.27 2.48
C LEU A 173 -15.33 0.95 3.17
N PRO A 174 -15.14 1.89 4.12
CA PRO A 174 -16.25 2.61 4.75
C PRO A 174 -17.02 3.53 3.80
N ARG A 175 -16.44 3.89 2.64
CA ARG A 175 -17.08 4.78 1.67
C ARG A 175 -18.37 4.15 1.13
N PRO A 176 -19.50 4.88 1.17
CA PRO A 176 -20.73 4.42 0.54
C PRO A 176 -20.53 4.21 -0.96
N CYS A 177 -20.98 3.08 -1.49
CA CYS A 177 -21.07 2.81 -2.91
C CYS A 177 -22.54 2.77 -3.34
N GLU A 178 -22.90 3.55 -4.36
CA GLU A 178 -24.22 3.49 -4.98
C GLU A 178 -24.15 2.51 -6.15
N LEU A 179 -24.51 1.26 -5.89
CA LEU A 179 -24.57 0.22 -6.92
C LEU A 179 -26.01 0.03 -7.38
N ASP A 180 -26.16 -0.34 -8.65
CA ASP A 180 -27.44 -0.83 -9.17
C ASP A 180 -27.94 -2.03 -8.32
N PRO A 181 -29.24 -2.11 -7.98
CA PRO A 181 -29.76 -3.17 -7.11
C PRO A 181 -29.46 -4.60 -7.58
N LEU A 182 -29.45 -4.84 -8.90
CA LEU A 182 -29.13 -6.16 -9.47
C LEU A 182 -27.65 -6.51 -9.29
N VAL A 183 -26.78 -5.51 -9.42
CA VAL A 183 -25.34 -5.65 -9.15
C VAL A 183 -25.14 -5.95 -7.68
N ALA A 184 -25.73 -5.16 -6.79
CA ALA A 184 -25.62 -5.36 -5.34
C ALA A 184 -26.07 -6.77 -4.89
N ASP A 185 -27.22 -7.25 -5.39
CA ASP A 185 -27.71 -8.61 -5.11
C ASP A 185 -26.77 -9.70 -5.64
N THR A 186 -26.22 -9.49 -6.84
CA THR A 186 -25.24 -10.41 -7.42
C THR A 186 -23.98 -10.49 -6.56
N LEU A 187 -23.42 -9.36 -6.13
CA LEU A 187 -22.22 -9.31 -5.29
C LEU A 187 -22.47 -9.91 -3.90
N ALA A 188 -23.64 -9.67 -3.30
CA ALA A 188 -24.03 -10.26 -2.02
C ALA A 188 -24.10 -11.79 -2.07
N SER A 189 -24.32 -12.37 -3.26
CA SER A 189 -24.35 -13.83 -3.47
C SER A 189 -22.96 -14.49 -3.53
N LEU A 190 -21.88 -13.72 -3.54
CA LEU A 190 -20.50 -14.19 -3.66
C LEU A 190 -19.79 -14.30 -2.29
N PRO A 191 -18.84 -15.26 -2.13
CA PRO A 191 -18.53 -16.36 -3.05
C PRO A 191 -19.62 -17.44 -3.12
N ARG A 192 -19.62 -18.19 -4.21
CA ARG A 192 -20.45 -19.39 -4.43
C ARG A 192 -19.77 -20.68 -4.02
N GLU A 193 -18.44 -20.66 -3.99
CA GLU A 193 -17.59 -21.76 -3.59
C GLU A 193 -17.78 -22.09 -2.11
N ARG A 194 -17.75 -23.38 -1.78
CA ARG A 194 -18.00 -23.90 -0.42
C ARG A 194 -16.79 -24.52 0.24
N THR A 195 -15.76 -24.88 -0.53
CA THR A 195 -14.52 -25.45 0.02
C THR A 195 -13.58 -24.32 0.43
N PRO A 196 -12.76 -24.48 1.49
CA PRO A 196 -11.80 -23.46 1.90
C PRO A 196 -10.87 -23.03 0.77
N LEU A 197 -10.26 -24.00 0.07
CA LEU A 197 -9.39 -23.76 -1.09
C LEU A 197 -10.04 -22.87 -2.17
N ALA A 198 -11.31 -23.14 -2.50
CA ALA A 198 -11.99 -22.43 -3.58
C ALA A 198 -12.48 -21.03 -3.14
N ARG A 199 -12.79 -20.85 -1.85
CA ARG A 199 -13.08 -19.53 -1.26
C ARG A 199 -11.83 -18.66 -1.20
N ASP A 200 -10.71 -19.22 -0.77
CA ASP A 200 -9.41 -18.54 -0.77
C ASP A 200 -8.99 -18.14 -2.19
N ALA A 201 -9.22 -19.04 -3.16
CA ALA A 201 -9.00 -18.74 -4.58
C ALA A 201 -9.85 -17.56 -5.06
N PHE A 202 -11.13 -17.49 -4.67
CA PHE A 202 -12.00 -16.37 -5.03
C PHE A 202 -11.50 -15.05 -4.43
N TRP A 203 -11.25 -15.01 -3.12
CA TRP A 203 -10.88 -13.78 -2.44
C TRP A 203 -9.47 -13.29 -2.82
N SER A 204 -8.53 -14.20 -3.04
CA SER A 204 -7.21 -13.87 -3.61
C SER A 204 -7.36 -13.25 -5.02
N THR A 205 -8.29 -13.77 -5.82
CA THR A 205 -8.60 -13.19 -7.14
C THR A 205 -9.23 -11.79 -7.02
N VAL A 206 -10.17 -11.58 -6.11
CA VAL A 206 -10.79 -10.25 -5.89
C VAL A 206 -9.75 -9.23 -5.40
N LEU A 207 -8.87 -9.61 -4.47
CA LEU A 207 -7.80 -8.75 -3.98
C LEU A 207 -6.86 -8.34 -5.12
N ALA A 208 -6.41 -9.30 -5.93
CA ALA A 208 -5.54 -9.00 -7.07
C ALA A 208 -6.22 -8.11 -8.13
N LEU A 209 -7.49 -8.39 -8.45
CA LEU A 209 -8.27 -7.57 -9.39
C LEU A 209 -8.45 -6.12 -8.87
N SER A 210 -8.51 -5.95 -7.56
CA SER A 210 -8.65 -4.62 -6.94
C SER A 210 -7.41 -3.74 -7.10
N CYS A 211 -6.24 -4.34 -7.40
CA CYS A 211 -5.05 -3.60 -7.77
C CYS A 211 -5.17 -2.89 -9.12
N LEU A 212 -6.16 -3.25 -9.96
CA LEU A 212 -6.37 -2.72 -11.31
C LEU A 212 -5.10 -2.75 -12.20
N ALA A 213 -4.26 -3.77 -12.01
CA ALA A 213 -3.05 -3.98 -12.78
C ALA A 213 -3.34 -4.70 -14.12
N ASP A 214 -2.30 -4.92 -14.93
CA ASP A 214 -2.38 -5.79 -16.10
C ASP A 214 -2.59 -7.27 -15.71
N ASP A 215 -2.92 -8.10 -16.70
CA ASP A 215 -3.24 -9.52 -16.49
C ASP A 215 -2.05 -10.29 -15.91
N ASP A 216 -0.82 -10.01 -16.35
CA ASP A 216 0.39 -10.70 -15.88
C ASP A 216 0.65 -10.39 -14.39
N THR A 217 0.59 -9.10 -14.01
CA THR A 217 0.72 -8.67 -12.62
C THR A 217 -0.40 -9.23 -11.75
N THR A 218 -1.62 -9.28 -12.29
CA THR A 218 -2.78 -9.86 -11.60
C THR A 218 -2.55 -11.36 -11.34
N ASP A 219 -2.02 -12.10 -12.32
CA ASP A 219 -1.70 -13.52 -12.20
C ASP A 219 -0.66 -13.76 -11.10
N ASP A 220 0.44 -12.99 -11.11
CA ASP A 220 1.52 -13.08 -10.13
C ASP A 220 1.03 -12.84 -8.70
N VAL A 221 0.17 -11.84 -8.49
CA VAL A 221 -0.42 -11.54 -7.17
C VAL A 221 -1.30 -12.69 -6.70
N ILE A 222 -2.14 -13.25 -7.58
CA ILE A 222 -3.03 -14.37 -7.24
C ILE A 222 -2.23 -15.61 -6.86
N GLU A 223 -1.20 -15.97 -7.66
CA GLU A 223 -0.35 -17.13 -7.41
C GLU A 223 0.45 -17.00 -6.11
N THR A 224 1.03 -15.82 -5.89
CA THR A 224 1.83 -15.53 -4.69
C THR A 224 0.96 -15.58 -3.43
N THR A 225 -0.25 -15.01 -3.47
CA THR A 225 -1.20 -15.04 -2.35
C THR A 225 -1.61 -16.47 -2.01
N MET A 226 -2.00 -17.27 -3.01
CA MET A 226 -2.38 -18.67 -2.78
C MET A 226 -1.20 -19.51 -2.27
N SER A 227 0.02 -19.23 -2.73
CA SER A 227 1.23 -19.87 -2.21
C SER A 227 1.50 -19.47 -0.75
N ALA A 228 1.31 -18.20 -0.39
CA ALA A 228 1.49 -17.71 0.99
C ALA A 228 0.47 -18.33 1.95
N LEU A 229 -0.74 -18.63 1.47
CA LEU A 229 -1.76 -19.41 2.20
C LEU A 229 -1.44 -20.91 2.31
N ASN A 230 -0.29 -21.36 1.82
CA ASN A 230 0.16 -22.75 1.81
C ASN A 230 -0.73 -23.70 0.99
N TRP A 231 -1.46 -23.19 0.00
CA TRP A 231 -2.20 -24.03 -0.93
C TRP A 231 -1.28 -24.59 -2.02
N ALA A 232 -1.29 -25.90 -2.18
CA ALA A 232 -0.61 -26.61 -3.26
C ALA A 232 -1.55 -27.61 -3.94
N ASN A 233 -1.23 -27.95 -5.19
CA ASN A 233 -1.94 -29.00 -5.91
C ASN A 233 -1.67 -30.38 -5.26
N PRO A 234 -2.43 -31.44 -5.61
CA PRO A 234 -2.19 -32.78 -5.05
C PRO A 234 -0.80 -33.36 -5.31
N GLY A 235 -0.05 -32.82 -6.28
CA GLY A 235 1.35 -33.17 -6.57
C GLY A 235 2.38 -32.36 -5.76
N GLY A 236 1.94 -31.43 -4.91
CA GLY A 236 2.81 -30.57 -4.11
C GLY A 236 3.33 -29.32 -4.84
N GLU A 237 2.91 -29.07 -6.08
CA GLU A 237 3.31 -27.86 -6.81
C GLU A 237 2.35 -26.71 -6.55
N ARG A 238 2.84 -25.47 -6.73
CA ARG A 238 2.02 -24.26 -6.62
C ARG A 238 0.91 -24.26 -7.68
N TYR A 239 -0.23 -23.69 -7.34
CA TYR A 239 -1.28 -23.48 -8.34
C TYR A 239 -0.92 -22.32 -9.26
N SER A 240 -1.12 -22.52 -10.57
CA SER A 240 -1.11 -21.42 -11.54
C SER A 240 -2.39 -20.57 -11.46
N ALA A 241 -2.34 -19.32 -11.89
CA ALA A 241 -3.46 -18.39 -11.90
C ALA A 241 -4.68 -18.96 -12.66
N ARG A 242 -4.43 -19.68 -13.76
CA ARG A 242 -5.48 -20.40 -14.51
C ARG A 242 -6.17 -21.47 -13.67
N GLN A 243 -5.42 -22.26 -12.89
CA GLN A 243 -6.00 -23.25 -11.99
C GLN A 243 -6.75 -22.57 -10.85
N ILE A 244 -6.21 -21.48 -10.29
CA ILE A 244 -6.84 -20.72 -9.21
C ILE A 244 -8.21 -20.17 -9.66
N ARG A 245 -8.27 -19.54 -10.83
CA ARG A 245 -9.53 -19.08 -11.43
C ARG A 245 -10.52 -20.22 -11.71
N SER A 246 -10.02 -21.41 -12.04
CA SER A 246 -10.87 -22.59 -12.25
C SER A 246 -11.50 -23.08 -10.94
N LEU A 247 -10.80 -22.93 -9.80
CA LEU A 247 -11.34 -23.27 -8.48
C LEU A 247 -12.52 -22.37 -8.09
N CYS A 248 -12.50 -21.10 -8.51
CA CYS A 248 -13.55 -20.11 -8.20
C CYS A 248 -14.41 -19.69 -9.40
N ALA A 249 -14.49 -20.55 -10.43
CA ALA A 249 -15.15 -20.22 -11.69
C ALA A 249 -16.64 -19.87 -11.53
N GLY A 250 -17.33 -20.47 -10.55
CA GLY A 250 -18.74 -20.21 -10.29
C GLY A 250 -18.98 -18.75 -9.91
N SER A 251 -18.16 -18.22 -9.00
CA SER A 251 -18.21 -16.80 -8.64
C SER A 251 -17.71 -15.88 -9.75
N LEU A 252 -16.64 -16.25 -10.46
CA LEU A 252 -16.11 -15.43 -11.55
C LEU A 252 -17.10 -15.24 -12.70
N VAL A 253 -17.91 -16.26 -13.03
CA VAL A 253 -18.99 -16.14 -14.01
C VAL A 253 -20.04 -15.11 -13.56
N ARG A 254 -20.42 -15.12 -12.28
CA ARG A 254 -21.38 -14.15 -11.74
C ARG A 254 -20.79 -12.75 -11.69
N LEU A 255 -19.54 -12.61 -11.28
CA LEU A 255 -18.84 -11.32 -11.28
C LEU A 255 -18.69 -10.74 -12.70
N ALA A 256 -18.37 -11.58 -13.69
CA ALA A 256 -18.32 -11.18 -15.09
C ALA A 256 -19.69 -10.75 -15.64
N SER A 257 -20.78 -11.39 -15.19
CA SER A 257 -22.14 -11.06 -15.64
C SER A 257 -22.58 -9.63 -15.29
N VAL A 258 -21.93 -9.01 -14.29
CA VAL A 258 -22.15 -7.62 -13.88
C VAL A 258 -21.00 -6.69 -14.28
N GLY A 259 -20.04 -7.17 -15.08
CA GLY A 259 -18.91 -6.37 -15.57
C GLY A 259 -17.72 -6.23 -14.62
N GLY A 260 -17.75 -6.88 -13.45
CA GLY A 260 -16.68 -6.82 -12.46
C GLY A 260 -15.47 -7.71 -12.78
N TYR A 261 -15.52 -8.50 -13.86
CA TYR A 261 -14.43 -9.40 -14.27
C TYR A 261 -14.48 -9.69 -15.78
N GLY A 262 -13.31 -9.85 -16.41
CA GLY A 262 -13.17 -10.10 -17.84
C GLY A 262 -13.23 -8.84 -18.73
N ALA A 263 -13.24 -9.07 -20.05
CA ALA A 263 -13.10 -8.02 -21.07
C ALA A 263 -14.33 -7.11 -21.23
N GLY A 264 -15.44 -7.40 -20.54
CA GLY A 264 -16.68 -6.63 -20.64
C GLY A 264 -16.94 -5.79 -19.40
N GLY A 265 -17.35 -4.54 -19.61
CA GLY A 265 -18.59 -4.08 -18.99
C GLY A 265 -18.62 -2.69 -18.38
N VAL A 266 -17.62 -2.28 -17.61
CA VAL A 266 -17.69 -1.04 -16.83
C VAL A 266 -16.32 -0.38 -16.62
N SER A 267 -16.31 0.90 -16.23
CA SER A 267 -15.09 1.67 -16.03
C SER A 267 -14.27 1.14 -14.85
N ALA A 268 -12.97 1.49 -14.77
CA ALA A 268 -12.14 1.15 -13.62
C ALA A 268 -12.72 1.66 -12.29
N VAL A 269 -13.39 2.82 -12.31
CA VAL A 269 -14.05 3.39 -11.12
C VAL A 269 -15.23 2.51 -10.68
N ASP A 270 -16.08 2.09 -11.62
CA ASP A 270 -17.22 1.22 -11.31
C ASP A 270 -16.75 -0.15 -10.79
N LYS A 271 -15.64 -0.68 -11.33
CA LYS A 271 -15.02 -1.91 -10.83
C LYS A 271 -14.57 -1.75 -9.38
N LEU A 272 -13.94 -0.62 -9.03
CA LEU A 272 -13.55 -0.34 -7.65
C LEU A 272 -14.75 -0.27 -6.71
N ASP A 273 -15.88 0.29 -7.14
CA ASP A 273 -17.11 0.31 -6.34
C ASP A 273 -17.67 -1.10 -6.12
N MET A 274 -17.59 -1.97 -7.14
CA MET A 274 -17.95 -3.39 -7.01
C MET A 274 -17.00 -4.14 -6.06
N TYR A 275 -15.69 -3.96 -6.20
CA TYR A 275 -14.71 -4.60 -5.32
C TYR A 275 -14.81 -4.09 -3.88
N ARG A 276 -15.05 -2.79 -3.69
CA ARG A 276 -15.38 -2.22 -2.37
C ARG A 276 -16.59 -2.92 -1.76
N ALA A 277 -17.67 -3.10 -2.54
CA ALA A 277 -18.87 -3.78 -2.06
C ALA A 277 -18.66 -5.27 -1.75
N LEU A 278 -17.73 -5.95 -2.45
CA LEU A 278 -17.39 -7.35 -2.16
C LEU A 278 -16.53 -7.51 -0.90
N LEU A 279 -15.54 -6.62 -0.75
CA LEU A 279 -14.52 -6.68 0.29
C LEU A 279 -15.01 -6.10 1.63
N ARG A 280 -16.03 -5.24 1.62
CA ARG A 280 -16.62 -4.69 2.83
C ARG A 280 -17.48 -5.71 3.58
N ARG A 281 -17.58 -5.55 4.89
CA ARG A 281 -18.51 -6.29 5.75
C ARG A 281 -19.97 -5.90 5.51
#